data_AF-A0A7W7S0M1-F1
#
_entry.id   AF-A0A7W7S0M1-F1
#
_cell.length_a   1.000
_cell.length_b   1.000
_cell.length_c   1.000
_cell.angle_alpha   90.00
_cell.angle_beta   90.00
_cell.angle_gamma   90.00
#
_symmetry.space_group_name_H-M   'P 1'
#
loop_
_entity.id
_entity.type
_entity.pdbx_description
1 polymer ?
#
loop_
_entity_poly.entity_id
_entity_poly.type
_entity_poly.pdbx_seq_one_letter_code
_entity_poly.pdbx_strand_id
1 'polypeptide(L)' 'MARHSGKCLDVAAAGMNNGANVQQWTCLYHQRNQEWRLA' A
#
# COMPACT_ATOMS: atom_id res chain seq x y z
N MET A 1 -3.45 -2.83 21.44
CA MET A 1 -3.74 -2.63 20.01
C MET A 1 -2.50 -2.02 19.38
N ALA A 2 -1.84 -2.71 18.44
CA ALA A 2 -0.73 -2.10 17.72
C ALA A 2 -1.27 -0.88 16.95
N ARG A 3 -0.84 0.32 17.32
CA ARG A 3 -1.24 1.55 16.64
C ARG A 3 -0.42 1.66 15.37
N HIS A 4 -0.91 1.03 14.31
CA HIS A 4 -0.39 1.22 12.97
C HIS A 4 -0.52 2.71 12.62
N SER A 5 0.42 3.20 11.82
CA SER A 5 0.68 4.62 11.49
C SER A 5 -0.52 5.43 10.94
N GLY A 6 -1.73 4.86 10.88
CA GLY A 6 -2.91 5.44 10.23
C GLY A 6 -2.84 5.38 8.70
N LYS A 7 -1.88 4.61 8.17
CA LYS A 7 -1.53 4.55 6.75
C LYS A 7 -1.88 3.18 6.15
N CYS A 8 -2.12 3.16 4.85
CA CYS A 8 -2.42 1.97 4.07
C CYS A 8 -1.14 1.33 3.54
N LEU A 9 -1.19 0.01 3.31
CA LEU A 9 -0.13 -0.72 2.61
C LEU A 9 -0.18 -0.32 1.13
N ASP A 10 0.93 0.17 0.58
CA ASP A 10 0.98 0.87 -0.71
C ASP A 10 2.21 0.42 -1.53
N VAL A 11 2.04 0.18 -2.83
CA VAL A 11 3.19 0.06 -3.74
C VAL A 11 3.63 1.45 -4.20
N ALA A 12 4.87 1.81 -3.89
CA ALA A 12 5.40 3.14 -4.13
C ALA A 12 5.30 3.57 -5.60
N ALA A 13 4.80 4.79 -5.83
CA ALA A 13 4.57 5.37 -7.15
C ALA A 13 3.71 4.50 -8.11
N ALA A 14 2.89 3.60 -7.56
CA ALA A 14 2.13 2.61 -8.32
C ALA A 14 2.99 1.77 -9.28
N GLY A 15 4.24 1.48 -8.89
CA GLY A 15 5.19 0.70 -9.69
C GLY A 15 4.66 -0.70 -10.03
N MET A 16 4.76 -1.08 -11.31
CA MET A 16 4.31 -2.38 -11.83
C MET A 16 5.45 -3.39 -12.03
N ASN A 17 6.70 -2.95 -11.87
CA ASN A 17 7.87 -3.81 -12.07
C ASN A 17 8.08 -4.73 -10.87
N ASN A 18 8.63 -5.91 -11.11
CA ASN A 18 9.07 -6.81 -10.04
C ASN A 18 10.08 -6.10 -9.13
N GLY A 19 9.90 -6.25 -7.81
CA GLY A 19 10.71 -5.57 -6.82
C GLY A 19 10.31 -4.12 -6.55
N ALA A 20 9.18 -3.64 -7.07
CA ALA A 20 8.61 -2.36 -6.66
C ALA A 20 8.48 -2.28 -5.13
N ASN A 21 8.90 -1.14 -4.57
CA ASN A 21 8.95 -0.96 -3.12
C ASN A 21 7.54 -0.92 -2.52
N VAL A 22 7.35 -1.63 -1.40
CA VAL A 22 6.11 -1.58 -0.61
C VAL A 22 6.34 -0.70 0.61
N GLN A 23 5.41 0.21 0.86
CA GLN A 23 5.51 1.23 1.90
C GLN A 23 4.18 1.39 2.67
N GLN A 24 4.22 2.19 3.74
CA GLN A 24 3.03 2.71 4.39
C GLN A 24 2.81 4.15 3.94
N TRP A 25 1.69 4.41 3.27
CA TRP A 25 1.36 5.72 2.73
C TRP A 25 -0.04 6.19 3.13
N THR A 26 -0.31 7.48 2.93
CA THR A 26 -1.65 8.04 3.10
C THR A 26 -2.66 7.17 2.37
N CYS A 27 -3.73 6.76 3.07
CA CYS A 27 -4.81 6.00 2.46
C CYS A 27 -5.51 6.87 1.43
N LEU A 28 -5.54 6.40 0.19
CA LEU A 28 -6.16 7.08 -0.94
C LEU A 28 -7.36 6.26 -1.42
N TYR A 29 -8.43 6.94 -1.81
CA TYR A 29 -9.64 6.29 -2.30
C TYR A 29 -9.46 5.78 -3.74
N HIS A 30 -9.93 4.55 -4.02
CA HIS A 30 -9.83 3.89 -5.34
C HIS A 30 -8.41 3.74 -5.92
N GLN A 31 -7.41 3.57 -5.07
CA GLN A 31 -6.03 3.32 -5.52
C GLN A 31 -5.72 1.83 -5.52
N ARG A 32 -5.61 1.24 -6.72
CA ARG A 32 -5.34 -0.20 -6.90
C ARG A 32 -4.02 -0.66 -6.29
N ASN A 33 -3.02 0.23 -6.19
CA ASN A 33 -1.75 -0.07 -5.54
C ASN A 33 -1.84 -0.11 -4.00
N GLN A 34 -3.03 0.10 -3.43
CA GLN A 34 -3.34 -0.03 -2.00
C GLN A 34 -4.40 -1.12 -1.70
N GLU A 35 -4.86 -1.86 -2.70
CA GLU A 35 -5.86 -2.92 -2.56
C GLU A 35 -5.17 -4.29 -2.55
N TRP A 36 -5.23 -4.98 -1.41
CA TRP A 36 -4.54 -6.25 -1.20
C TRP A 36 -5.54 -7.37 -0.94
N ARG A 37 -5.32 -8.52 -1.58
CA ARG A 37 -6.02 -9.75 -1.26
C ARG A 37 -5.04 -10.72 -0.62
N LEU A 38 -5.37 -11.17 0.58
CA LEU A 38 -4.68 -12.28 1.22
C LEU A 38 -5.32 -13.58 0.73
N ALA A 39 -4.48 -14.58 0.45
CA ALA A 39 -4.90 -15.94 0.16
C ALA A 39 -4.87 -16.78 1.45
#